data_AF-A0A0L0BMS9-F1
#
_entry.id   AF-A0A0L0BMS9-F1
#
_cell.length_a   1.000
_cell.length_b   1.000
_cell.length_c   1.000
_cell.angle_alpha   90.00
_cell.angle_beta   90.00
_cell.angle_gamma   90.00
#
_symmetry.space_group_name_H-M   'P 1'
#
loop_
_entity.id
_entity.type
_entity.pdbx_description
1 polymer ?
#
loop_
_entity_poly.entity_id
_entity_poly.type
_entity_poly.pdbx_seq_one_letter_code
_entity_poly.pdbx_strand_id
1 'polypeptide(L)'
;MKTTLILAFILVLLSYTQGDTKVLRKVNISHDNSYREETFSLKNEELVIEGTNTQRIYAKDSNNFVYRLETTYVADKNGYRVKYKLIRMPLIEVLSLSPSTLKSLTG
;
A
#
# COMPACT_ATOMS: atom_id res chain seq x y z
N MET A 1 -49.49 -14.06 -6.93
CA MET A 1 -48.66 -13.92 -8.15
C MET A 1 -47.75 -12.69 -8.15
N LYS A 2 -48.21 -11.49 -7.74
CA LYS A 2 -47.35 -10.28 -7.74
C LYS A 2 -46.18 -10.33 -6.74
N THR A 3 -46.41 -10.86 -5.53
CA THR A 3 -45.41 -10.94 -4.45
C THR A 3 -44.28 -11.93 -4.73
N THR A 4 -44.60 -13.08 -5.34
CA THR A 4 -43.60 -14.07 -5.77
C THR A 4 -42.68 -13.56 -6.87
N LEU A 5 -43.20 -12.72 -7.77
CA LEU A 5 -42.43 -12.13 -8.86
C LEU A 5 -41.45 -11.06 -8.36
N ILE A 6 -41.88 -10.25 -7.39
CA ILE A 6 -41.02 -9.28 -6.71
C ILE A 6 -39.91 -9.98 -5.94
N LEU A 7 -40.23 -11.07 -5.22
CA LEU A 7 -39.24 -11.84 -4.47
C LEU A 7 -38.19 -12.49 -5.38
N ALA A 8 -38.61 -13.03 -6.53
CA ALA A 8 -37.69 -13.57 -7.53
C ALA A 8 -36.77 -12.48 -8.12
N PHE A 9 -37.31 -11.28 -8.36
CA PHE A 9 -36.54 -10.14 -8.88
C PHE A 9 -35.48 -9.66 -7.87
N ILE A 10 -35.85 -9.60 -6.57
CA ILE A 10 -34.92 -9.27 -5.49
C ILE A 10 -33.83 -10.34 -5.36
N LEU A 11 -34.18 -11.62 -5.49
CA LEU A 11 -33.21 -12.73 -5.40
C LEU A 11 -32.17 -12.68 -6.54
N VAL A 12 -32.59 -12.32 -7.75
CA VAL A 12 -31.70 -12.13 -8.91
C VAL A 12 -30.78 -10.91 -8.72
N LEU A 13 -31.30 -9.82 -8.16
CA LEU A 13 -30.47 -8.63 -7.85
C LEU A 13 -29.42 -8.92 -6.76
N LEU A 14 -29.76 -9.72 -5.76
CA LEU A 14 -28.85 -10.10 -4.68
C LEU A 14 -27.76 -11.09 -5.10
N SER A 15 -28.00 -11.88 -6.15
CA SER A 15 -27.02 -12.85 -6.66
C SER A 15 -26.01 -12.25 -7.64
N TYR A 16 -26.22 -11.02 -8.11
CA TYR A 16 -25.33 -10.31 -9.03
C TYR A 16 -24.13 -9.62 -8.38
N THR A 17 -24.01 -9.67 -7.05
CA THR A 17 -22.96 -8.93 -6.32
C THR A 17 -21.97 -9.86 -5.62
N GLN A 18 -21.39 -10.80 -6.35
CA GLN A 18 -20.12 -11.41 -5.95
C GLN A 18 -19.03 -10.86 -6.83
N GLY A 19 -18.48 -9.72 -6.39
CA GLY A 19 -17.35 -9.14 -7.06
C GLY A 19 -16.09 -9.95 -6.76
N ASP A 20 -15.78 -10.91 -7.62
CA ASP A 20 -14.57 -11.71 -7.50
C ASP A 20 -13.35 -10.79 -7.60
N THR A 21 -12.60 -10.70 -6.50
CA THR A 21 -11.31 -10.03 -6.45
C THR A 21 -10.22 -11.07 -6.57
N LYS A 22 -9.51 -11.07 -7.70
CA LYS A 22 -8.38 -11.96 -7.95
C LYS A 22 -7.07 -11.17 -7.91
N VAL A 23 -6.21 -11.46 -6.94
CA VAL A 23 -4.86 -10.88 -6.90
C VAL A 23 -4.01 -11.52 -8.00
N LEU A 24 -3.47 -10.70 -8.90
CA LEU A 24 -2.59 -11.13 -9.98
C LEU A 24 -1.12 -11.10 -9.55
N ARG A 25 -0.71 -10.04 -8.83
CA ARG A 25 0.68 -9.84 -8.41
C ARG A 25 0.77 -8.91 -7.22
N LYS A 26 1.77 -9.15 -6.38
CA LYS A 26 2.25 -8.19 -5.38
C LYS A 26 3.70 -7.85 -5.67
N VAL A 27 4.04 -6.57 -5.59
CA VAL A 27 5.39 -6.05 -5.80
C VAL A 27 5.79 -5.32 -4.54
N ASN A 28 6.93 -5.72 -3.97
CA ASN A 28 7.54 -5.09 -2.82
C ASN A 28 8.97 -4.72 -3.18
N ILE A 29 9.28 -3.43 -3.15
CA ILE A 29 10.58 -2.88 -3.48
C ILE A 29 11.03 -2.03 -2.30
N SER A 30 12.16 -2.40 -1.70
CA SER A 30 12.83 -1.61 -0.66
C SER A 30 14.18 -1.19 -1.20
N HIS A 31 14.44 0.11 -1.26
CA HIS A 31 15.71 0.65 -1.72
C HIS A 31 16.07 1.93 -0.96
N ASP A 32 17.18 1.88 -0.24
CA ASP A 32 17.74 2.95 0.59
C ASP A 32 16.70 3.60 1.51
N ASN A 33 16.20 4.75 1.07
CA ASN A 33 15.27 5.61 1.80
C ASN A 33 13.84 5.50 1.28
N SER A 34 13.57 4.55 0.40
CA SER A 34 12.28 4.34 -0.24
C SER A 34 11.77 2.92 -0.04
N TYR A 35 10.46 2.81 0.17
CA TYR A 35 9.75 1.55 0.23
C TYR A 35 8.48 1.65 -0.59
N ARG A 36 8.27 0.72 -1.52
CA ARG A 36 7.10 0.65 -2.39
C ARG A 36 6.45 -0.71 -2.28
N GLU A 37 5.15 -0.70 -2.01
CA GLU A 37 4.29 -1.87 -2.06
C GLU A 37 3.18 -1.61 -3.09
N GLU A 38 2.97 -2.55 -4.00
CA GLU A 38 1.92 -2.48 -5.02
C GLU A 38 1.22 -3.83 -5.15
N THR A 39 -0.10 -3.80 -5.28
CA THR A 39 -0.95 -4.95 -5.57
C THR A 39 -1.68 -4.73 -6.88
N PHE A 40 -1.54 -5.69 -7.78
CA PHE A 40 -2.28 -5.78 -9.03
C PHE A 40 -3.38 -6.81 -8.83
N SER A 41 -4.63 -6.41 -9.06
CA SER A 41 -5.80 -7.27 -8.87
C SER A 41 -6.78 -7.10 -10.02
N LEU A 42 -7.55 -8.15 -10.32
CA LEU A 42 -8.77 -8.04 -11.09
C LEU A 42 -9.93 -7.92 -10.10
N LYS A 43 -10.72 -6.85 -10.20
CA LYS A 43 -11.98 -6.68 -9.47
C LYS A 43 -13.08 -6.62 -10.53
N ASN A 44 -13.96 -7.62 -10.57
CA ASN A 44 -15.02 -7.72 -11.59
C ASN A 44 -14.45 -7.66 -13.02
N GLU A 45 -13.41 -8.44 -13.29
CA GLU A 45 -12.68 -8.45 -14.58
C GLU A 45 -11.94 -7.14 -14.94
N GLU A 46 -11.99 -6.11 -14.10
CA GLU A 46 -11.27 -4.85 -14.31
C GLU A 46 -9.92 -4.86 -13.58
N LEU A 47 -8.85 -4.44 -14.26
CA LEU A 47 -7.53 -4.29 -13.65
C LEU A 47 -7.51 -3.10 -12.68
N VAL A 48 -7.17 -3.39 -11.43
CA VAL A 48 -7.01 -2.41 -10.35
C VAL A 48 -5.61 -2.52 -9.77
N ILE A 49 -4.90 -1.40 -9.72
CA ILE A 49 -3.56 -1.28 -9.16
C ILE A 49 -3.63 -0.39 -7.93
N GLU A 50 -3.32 -0.94 -6.77
CA GLU A 50 -3.32 -0.25 -5.49
C GLU A 50 -1.92 -0.28 -4.90
N GLY A 51 -1.42 0.84 -4.40
CA GLY A 51 -0.06 0.88 -3.89
C GLY A 51 0.21 2.00 -2.91
N THR A 52 1.29 1.81 -2.16
CA THR A 52 1.86 2.82 -1.27
C THR A 52 3.35 2.93 -1.53
N ASN A 53 3.82 4.16 -1.73
CA ASN A 53 5.24 4.50 -1.80
C ASN A 53 5.58 5.40 -0.61
N THR A 54 6.58 5.02 0.15
CA THR A 54 7.10 5.75 1.30
C THR A 54 8.52 6.19 1.01
N GLN A 55 8.81 7.48 1.14
CA GLN A 55 10.16 8.03 0.94
C GLN A 55 10.59 8.85 2.16
N ARG A 56 11.83 8.64 2.61
CA ARG A 56 12.48 9.50 3.61
C ARG A 56 13.29 10.57 2.90
N ILE A 57 13.03 11.82 3.26
CA ILE A 57 13.67 13.02 2.72
C ILE A 57 14.43 13.68 3.86
N TYR A 58 15.76 13.77 3.71
CA TYR A 58 16.64 14.41 4.67
C TYR A 58 16.76 15.89 4.32
N ALA A 59 16.42 16.75 5.27
CA ALA A 59 16.60 18.18 5.10
C ALA A 59 18.08 18.52 5.28
N LYS A 60 18.65 19.29 4.34
CA LYS A 60 20.07 19.68 4.36
C LYS A 60 20.45 20.47 5.63
N ASP A 61 19.51 21.22 6.19
CA ASP A 61 19.75 22.19 7.27
C ASP A 61 19.22 21.71 8.64
N SER A 62 18.77 20.46 8.74
CA SER A 62 18.26 19.92 9.99
C SER A 62 18.71 18.47 10.23
N ASN A 63 19.52 18.31 11.27
CA ASN A 63 20.01 17.01 11.71
C ASN A 63 19.07 16.29 12.68
N ASN A 64 17.99 16.93 13.14
CA ASN A 64 17.16 16.39 14.23
C ASN A 64 15.86 15.72 13.73
N PHE A 65 15.49 15.93 12.47
CA PHE A 65 14.26 15.39 11.91
C PHE A 65 14.42 14.99 10.44
N VAL A 66 13.65 13.99 10.05
CA VAL A 66 13.48 13.56 8.67
C VAL A 66 12.02 13.76 8.28
N TYR A 67 11.79 14.04 7.00
CA TYR A 67 10.44 13.98 6.46
C TYR A 67 10.19 12.60 5.88
N ARG A 68 9.02 12.03 6.16
CA ARG A 68 8.49 10.85 5.50
C ARG A 68 7.34 11.28 4.60
N LEU A 69 7.49 11.10 3.30
CA LEU A 69 6.43 11.27 2.32
C LEU A 69 5.80 9.90 2.07
N GLU A 70 4.56 9.73 2.49
CA GLU A 70 3.71 8.59 2.14
C GLU A 70 2.82 8.99 0.96
N THR A 71 2.86 8.21 -0.10
CA THR A 71 2.06 8.38 -1.32
C THR A 71 1.21 7.12 -1.51
N THR A 72 -0.09 7.21 -1.32
CA THR A 72 -1.03 6.11 -1.57
C THR A 72 -1.77 6.38 -2.87
N TYR A 73 -1.81 5.41 -3.77
CA TYR A 73 -2.45 5.55 -5.07
C TYR A 73 -3.32 4.36 -5.42
N VAL A 74 -4.34 4.66 -6.23
CA VAL A 74 -5.24 3.68 -6.83
C VAL A 74 -5.40 4.05 -8.30
N ALA A 75 -5.13 3.08 -9.18
CA ALA A 75 -5.44 3.14 -10.59
C ALA A 75 -6.53 2.12 -10.90
N ASP A 76 -7.67 2.58 -11.38
CA ASP A 76 -8.79 1.74 -11.81
C ASP A 76 -9.55 2.41 -12.98
N LYS A 77 -10.71 1.89 -13.35
CA LYS A 77 -11.56 2.45 -14.42
C LYS A 77 -11.96 3.92 -14.21
N ASN A 78 -11.96 4.41 -12.97
CA ASN A 78 -12.33 5.78 -12.64
C ASN A 78 -11.09 6.70 -12.68
N GLY A 79 -9.98 6.23 -13.23
CA GLY A 79 -8.73 6.96 -13.40
C GLY A 79 -7.75 6.76 -12.26
N TYR A 80 -6.68 7.56 -12.30
CA TYR A 80 -5.60 7.53 -11.32
C TYR A 80 -5.88 8.52 -10.19
N ARG A 81 -5.93 8.02 -8.95
CA ARG A 81 -6.15 8.84 -7.74
C ARG A 81 -5.00 8.64 -6.78
N VAL A 82 -4.53 9.74 -6.20
CA VAL A 82 -3.38 9.74 -5.29
C VAL A 82 -3.68 10.56 -4.04
N LYS A 83 -3.13 10.12 -2.91
CA LYS A 83 -3.15 10.83 -1.62
C LYS A 83 -1.72 10.94 -1.12
N TYR A 84 -1.36 12.14 -0.68
CA TYR A 84 -0.04 12.42 -0.12
C TYR A 84 -0.17 12.72 1.37
N LYS A 85 0.77 12.20 2.16
CA LYS A 85 0.90 12.50 3.58
C LYS A 85 2.36 12.76 3.90
N LEU A 86 2.65 14.00 4.27
CA LEU A 86 3.98 14.42 4.68
C LEU A 86 4.05 14.42 6.21
N ILE A 87 5.00 13.66 6.77
CA ILE A 87 5.15 13.48 8.22
C ILE A 87 6.54 13.92 8.61
N ARG A 88 6.65 14.82 9.58
CA ARG A 88 7.94 15.15 10.22
C ARG A 88 8.18 14.15 11.36
N MET A 89 9.30 13.46 11.32
CA MET A 89 9.68 12.45 12.32
C MET A 89 11.04 12.80 12.91
N PRO A 90 11.30 12.51 14.20
CA PRO A 90 12.65 12.64 14.73
C PRO A 90 13.62 11.73 13.96
N LEU A 91 14.84 12.22 13.70
CA LEU A 91 15.90 11.38 13.17
C LEU A 91 16.40 10.48 14.30
N ILE A 92 15.96 9.23 14.32
CA ILE A 92 16.54 8.22 15.21
C ILE A 92 17.77 7.69 14.50
N GLU A 93 18.96 8.12 14.92
CA GLU A 93 20.19 7.46 14.55
C GLU A 93 20.11 6.02 15.06
N VAL A 94 19.89 5.09 14.15
CA VAL A 94 20.08 3.68 14.46
C VAL A 94 21.59 3.54 14.61
N LEU A 95 22.07 3.51 15.86
CA LEU A 95 23.43 3.11 16.20
C LEU A 95 23.69 1.77 15.50
N SER A 96 24.33 1.81 14.34
CA SER A 96 24.70 0.60 13.63
C SER A 96 25.70 -0.12 14.52
N LEU A 97 25.38 -1.33 14.95
CA LEU A 97 26.35 -2.18 15.62
C LEU A 97 27.57 -2.29 14.70
N SER A 98 28.74 -1.90 15.20
CA SER A 98 29.97 -2.06 14.44
C SER A 98 30.12 -3.55 14.08
N PRO A 99 30.61 -3.90 12.88
CA PRO A 99 30.82 -5.30 12.50
C PRO A 99 31.67 -6.08 13.51
N SER A 100 32.54 -5.39 14.26
CA SER A 100 33.32 -5.95 15.37
C SER A 100 32.48 -6.42 16.56
N THR A 101 31.28 -5.88 16.78
CA THR A 101 30.38 -6.27 17.87
C THR A 101 29.65 -7.59 17.59
N LEU A 102 29.50 -7.99 16.32
CA LEU A 102 28.86 -9.25 15.92
C LEU A 102 29.73 -10.50 16.19
N LYS A 103 31.03 -10.33 16.41
CA LYS A 103 31.97 -11.46 16.62
C LYS A 103 32.12 -11.91 18.07
N SER A 104 31.46 -11.28 19.05
CA SER A 104 31.77 -11.49 20.48
C SER A 104 30.85 -12.47 21.22
N LEU A 105 29.91 -13.15 20.55
CA LEU A 105 29.00 -14.12 21.18
C LEU A 105 29.42 -15.59 21.04
N THR A 106 30.62 -15.85 20.50
CA THR A 106 31.26 -17.17 20.53
C THR A 106 32.59 -17.04 21.26
N GLY A 107 32.51 -17.06 22.59
CA GLY A 107 33.65 -17.27 23.50
C GLY A 107 33.37 -18.51 24.33
#